data_AF-A0A5H2YLR9-F1
#
_entry.id   AF-A0A5H2YLR9-F1
#
_cell.length_a   1.000
_cell.length_b   1.000
_cell.length_c   1.000
_cell.angle_alpha   90.00
_cell.angle_beta   90.00
_cell.angle_gamma   90.00
#
_symmetry.space_group_name_H-M   'P 1'
#
loop_
_entity.id
_entity.type
_entity.pdbx_description
1 polymer ?
#
loop_
_entity_poly.entity_id
_entity_poly.type
_entity_poly.pdbx_seq_one_letter_code
_entity_poly.pdbx_strand_id
1 'polypeptide(L)'
;MMQILFAPAIALMHRLTYPKKFALIGLVALIAIAVLFVNLSRQLQSQIHLANDELAALEVIVPMDRLVQAAQQHRGLSSGVINGDASLLPKREAKTGEVKTALQGLGPILPASVAASEEWKKINEEWNLIAADGLSWTATESFAAHTRLIAAILQLKVDVADESGLTIDPNMDSYYLLETAVVKLPSMLERLGQTRAKGTGILAKKSINDHQRSISASSWPRFPTPWLPSM
;
A
#
# COMPACT_ATOMS: atom_id res chain seq x y z
N MET A 1 52.18 24.39 -20.79
CA MET A 1 51.40 23.26 -20.24
C MET A 1 50.19 22.89 -21.11
N MET A 2 49.27 23.81 -21.42
CA MET A 2 48.09 23.52 -22.28
C MET A 2 48.43 23.04 -23.70
N GLN A 3 49.53 23.50 -24.30
CA GLN A 3 49.88 23.09 -25.68
C GLN A 3 50.41 21.66 -25.81
N ILE A 4 50.91 21.05 -24.74
CA ILE A 4 51.44 19.67 -24.77
C ILE A 4 50.29 18.65 -24.80
N LEU A 5 49.17 18.97 -24.13
CA LEU A 5 47.97 18.14 -24.09
C LEU A 5 47.24 18.09 -25.44
N PHE A 6 47.24 19.21 -26.18
CA PHE A 6 46.61 19.30 -27.50
C PHE A 6 47.59 19.10 -28.68
N ALA A 7 48.90 19.01 -28.44
CA ALA A 7 49.92 18.74 -29.45
C ALA A 7 49.61 17.54 -30.37
N PRO A 8 49.17 16.35 -29.86
CA PRO A 8 48.84 15.23 -30.74
C PRO A 8 47.61 15.52 -31.62
N ALA A 9 46.62 16.24 -31.10
CA ALA A 9 45.43 16.62 -31.85
C ALA A 9 45.74 17.67 -32.94
N ILE A 10 46.61 18.63 -32.64
CA ILE A 10 47.07 19.66 -33.60
C ILE A 10 47.93 19.04 -34.71
N ALA A 11 48.84 18.12 -34.36
CA ALA A 11 49.67 17.41 -35.33
C ALA A 11 48.84 16.51 -36.27
N LEU A 12 47.77 15.87 -35.74
CA LEU A 12 46.82 15.09 -36.54
C LEU A 12 46.02 15.99 -37.50
N MET A 13 45.55 17.16 -37.03
CA MET A 13 44.82 18.13 -37.86
C MET A 13 45.67 18.72 -38.99
N HIS A 14 46.99 18.92 -38.80
CA HIS A 14 47.88 19.39 -39.88
C HIS A 14 48.04 18.38 -41.03
N ARG A 15 47.73 17.09 -40.82
CA ARG A 15 47.85 16.02 -41.84
C ARG A 15 46.56 15.74 -42.61
N LEU A 16 45.44 16.35 -42.20
CA LEU A 16 44.12 16.10 -42.79
C LEU A 16 43.77 17.19 -43.81
N THR A 17 43.23 16.79 -44.97
CA THR A 17 42.65 17.71 -45.95
C THR A 17 41.39 18.36 -45.40
N TYR A 18 41.01 19.55 -45.90
CA TYR A 18 39.84 20.29 -45.41
C TYR A 18 38.55 19.46 -45.28
N PRO A 19 38.17 18.58 -46.23
CA PRO A 19 36.99 17.72 -46.08
C PRO A 19 37.08 16.77 -44.88
N LYS A 20 38.26 16.21 -44.58
CA LYS A 20 38.48 15.30 -43.45
C LYS A 20 38.39 16.02 -42.11
N LYS A 21 38.78 17.31 -42.04
CA LYS A 21 38.62 18.14 -40.84
C LYS A 21 37.15 18.38 -40.52
N PHE A 22 36.34 18.72 -41.52
CA PHE A 22 34.87 18.85 -41.35
C PHE A 22 34.20 17.53 -40.99
N ALA A 23 34.63 16.41 -41.59
CA ALA A 23 34.13 15.08 -41.25
C ALA A 23 34.44 14.71 -39.79
N LEU A 24 35.62 15.04 -39.27
CA LEU A 24 35.98 14.80 -37.87
C LEU A 24 35.10 15.59 -36.90
N ILE A 25 34.84 16.87 -37.19
CA ILE A 25 33.93 17.70 -36.39
C ILE A 25 32.51 17.13 -36.41
N GLY A 26 32.02 16.74 -37.60
CA GLY A 26 30.73 16.09 -37.76
C GLY A 26 30.63 14.78 -36.98
N LEU A 27 31.70 13.97 -36.98
CA LEU A 27 31.76 12.72 -36.21
C LEU A 27 31.70 12.99 -34.70
N VAL A 28 32.45 13.97 -34.19
CA VAL A 28 32.40 14.34 -32.76
C VAL A 28 31.01 14.83 -32.37
N ALA A 29 30.38 15.67 -33.20
CA ALA A 29 29.00 16.11 -32.99
C ALA A 29 28.01 14.94 -33.00
N LEU A 30 28.16 14.00 -33.95
CA LEU A 30 27.33 12.80 -34.05
C LEU A 30 27.50 11.90 -32.83
N ILE A 31 28.72 11.72 -32.32
CA ILE A 31 28.97 10.96 -31.08
C ILE A 31 28.26 11.63 -29.90
N ALA A 32 28.35 12.95 -29.75
CA ALA A 32 27.66 13.67 -28.68
C ALA A 32 26.14 13.49 -28.76
N ILE A 33 25.56 13.61 -29.95
CA ILE A 33 24.13 13.36 -30.19
C ILE A 33 23.76 11.91 -29.86
N ALA A 34 24.56 10.93 -30.31
CA ALA A 34 24.32 9.52 -30.04
C ALA A 34 24.34 9.21 -28.54
N VAL A 35 25.28 9.80 -27.79
CA VAL A 35 25.34 9.66 -26.32
C VAL A 35 24.10 10.24 -25.65
N LEU A 36 23.67 11.45 -26.03
CA LEU A 36 22.45 12.05 -25.50
C LEU A 36 21.21 11.22 -25.82
N PHE A 37 21.12 10.73 -27.06
CA PHE A 37 20.02 9.89 -27.51
C PHE A 37 19.94 8.57 -26.72
N VAL A 38 21.06 7.86 -26.56
CA VAL A 38 21.11 6.61 -25.77
C VAL A 38 20.71 6.85 -24.32
N ASN A 39 21.17 7.94 -23.69
CA ASN A 39 20.79 8.28 -22.32
C ASN A 39 19.29 8.56 -22.21
N LEU A 40 18.75 9.37 -23.12
CA LEU A 40 17.31 9.68 -23.15
C LEU A 40 16.48 8.40 -23.37
N SER A 41 16.88 7.53 -24.31
CA SER A 41 16.19 6.25 -24.54
C SER A 41 16.20 5.36 -23.30
N ARG A 42 17.33 5.25 -22.61
CA ARG A 42 17.43 4.47 -21.36
C ARG A 42 16.54 5.05 -20.26
N GLN A 43 16.52 6.37 -20.13
CA GLN A 43 15.68 7.07 -19.15
C GLN A 43 14.19 6.88 -19.43
N LEU A 44 13.77 6.98 -20.69
CA LEU A 44 12.37 6.74 -21.09
C LEU A 44 11.98 5.27 -20.87
N GLN A 45 12.86 4.34 -21.23
CA GLN A 45 12.60 2.91 -21.04
C GLN A 45 12.46 2.56 -19.56
N SER A 46 13.31 3.12 -18.69
CA SER A 46 13.23 2.93 -17.24
C SER A 46 11.91 3.45 -16.66
N GLN A 47 11.42 4.60 -17.12
CA GLN A 47 10.14 5.14 -16.68
C GLN A 47 8.96 4.29 -17.15
N ILE A 48 9.02 3.74 -18.36
CA ILE A 48 8.00 2.81 -18.87
C ILE A 48 7.97 1.53 -18.04
N HIS A 49 9.13 0.98 -17.67
CA HIS A 49 9.18 -0.19 -16.80
C HIS A 49 8.57 0.08 -15.44
N LEU A 50 8.98 1.17 -14.78
CA LEU A 50 8.41 1.56 -13.48
C LEU A 50 6.87 1.73 -13.56
N ALA A 51 6.36 2.44 -14.57
CA ALA A 51 4.92 2.64 -14.73
C ALA A 51 4.15 1.32 -14.96
N ASN A 52 4.75 0.36 -15.67
CA ASN A 52 4.13 -0.97 -15.85
C ASN A 52 4.14 -1.78 -14.55
N ASP A 53 5.21 -1.70 -13.76
CA ASP A 53 5.32 -2.36 -12.47
C ASP A 53 4.32 -1.77 -11.45
N GLU A 54 4.13 -0.44 -11.46
CA GLU A 54 3.10 0.24 -10.69
C GLU A 54 1.68 -0.24 -11.06
N LEU A 55 1.37 -0.34 -12.36
CA LEU A 55 0.09 -0.86 -12.82
C LEU A 55 -0.14 -2.30 -12.37
N ALA A 56 0.86 -3.17 -12.52
CA ALA A 56 0.79 -4.56 -12.07
C ALA A 56 0.55 -4.66 -10.56
N ALA A 57 1.19 -3.81 -9.76
CA ALA A 57 0.99 -3.81 -8.33
C ALA A 57 -0.40 -3.32 -7.90
N LEU A 58 -0.98 -2.37 -8.63
CA LEU A 58 -2.35 -1.92 -8.39
C LEU A 58 -3.38 -3.05 -8.60
N GLU A 59 -3.09 -4.02 -9.48
CA GLU A 59 -3.90 -5.23 -9.64
C GLU A 59 -3.95 -6.08 -8.36
N VAL A 60 -2.97 -5.94 -7.47
CA VAL A 60 -2.89 -6.64 -6.17
C VAL A 60 -3.38 -5.76 -5.03
N ILE A 61 -2.95 -4.50 -4.96
CA ILE A 61 -3.28 -3.56 -3.88
C ILE A 61 -4.80 -3.34 -3.76
N VAL A 62 -5.50 -3.18 -4.89
CA VAL A 62 -6.95 -2.93 -4.89
C VAL A 62 -7.73 -4.12 -4.31
N PRO A 63 -7.49 -5.38 -4.70
CA PRO A 63 -8.05 -6.55 -4.02
C PRO A 63 -7.68 -6.66 -2.53
N MET A 64 -6.46 -6.26 -2.12
CA MET A 64 -6.08 -6.24 -0.70
C MET A 64 -6.92 -5.25 0.10
N ASP A 65 -7.22 -4.07 -0.44
CA ASP A 65 -8.10 -3.10 0.22
C ASP A 65 -9.53 -3.64 0.37
N ARG A 66 -10.03 -4.38 -0.62
CA ARG A 66 -11.33 -5.08 -0.53
C ARG A 66 -11.32 -6.15 0.56
N LEU A 67 -10.22 -6.90 0.68
CA LEU A 67 -10.04 -7.88 1.75
C LEU A 67 -10.06 -7.20 3.13
N VAL A 68 -9.32 -6.10 3.31
CA VAL A 68 -9.31 -5.31 4.55
C VAL A 68 -10.72 -4.82 4.88
N GLN A 69 -11.43 -4.25 3.91
CA GLN A 69 -12.79 -3.77 4.09
C GLN A 69 -13.74 -4.90 4.50
N ALA A 70 -13.65 -6.06 3.86
CA ALA A 70 -14.48 -7.21 4.17
C ALA A 70 -14.20 -7.72 5.59
N ALA A 71 -12.93 -7.84 5.98
CA ALA A 71 -12.53 -8.23 7.33
C ALA A 71 -13.00 -7.24 8.41
N GLN A 72 -12.91 -5.93 8.13
CA GLN A 72 -13.42 -4.87 9.02
C GLN A 72 -14.95 -4.93 9.21
N GLN A 73 -15.69 -5.23 8.14
CA GLN A 73 -17.14 -5.41 8.21
C GLN A 73 -17.48 -6.68 8.99
N HIS A 74 -16.76 -7.78 8.73
CA HIS A 74 -16.91 -9.05 9.44
C HIS A 74 -16.65 -8.89 10.95
N ARG A 75 -15.62 -8.13 11.35
CA ARG A 75 -15.33 -7.78 12.75
C ARG A 75 -16.51 -7.07 13.41
N GLY A 76 -17.05 -6.04 12.74
CA GLY A 76 -18.17 -5.26 13.27
C GLY A 76 -19.45 -6.09 13.45
N LEU A 77 -19.75 -6.95 12.47
CA LEU A 77 -20.90 -7.85 12.51
C LEU A 77 -20.73 -8.94 13.58
N SER A 78 -19.54 -9.54 13.69
CA SER A 78 -19.22 -10.53 14.72
C SER A 78 -19.38 -9.94 16.12
N SER A 79 -18.92 -8.71 16.35
CA SER A 79 -19.14 -7.98 17.62
C SER A 79 -20.62 -7.82 17.93
N GLY A 80 -21.46 -7.46 16.95
CA GLY A 80 -22.90 -7.34 17.14
C GLY A 80 -23.58 -8.67 17.49
N VAL A 81 -23.23 -9.75 16.78
CA VAL A 81 -23.76 -11.10 17.02
C VAL A 81 -23.37 -11.61 18.41
N ILE A 82 -22.09 -11.53 18.78
CA ILE A 82 -21.58 -12.00 20.09
C ILE A 82 -22.20 -11.21 21.24
N ASN A 83 -22.52 -9.92 21.02
CA ASN A 83 -23.21 -9.10 22.02
C ASN A 83 -24.74 -9.24 22.00
N GLY A 84 -25.29 -10.19 21.24
CA GLY A 84 -26.69 -10.63 21.34
C GLY A 84 -27.62 -10.23 20.20
N ASP A 85 -27.13 -9.55 19.15
CA ASP A 85 -27.95 -9.24 17.97
C ASP A 85 -27.86 -10.35 16.91
N ALA A 86 -28.70 -11.38 17.08
CA ALA A 86 -28.78 -12.52 16.17
C ALA A 86 -29.21 -12.14 14.73
N SER A 87 -29.84 -10.98 14.53
CA SER A 87 -30.27 -10.53 13.19
C SER A 87 -29.09 -10.22 12.26
N LEU A 88 -27.90 -10.02 12.83
CA LEU A 88 -26.67 -9.73 12.09
C LEU A 88 -25.96 -11.00 11.58
N LEU A 89 -26.35 -12.19 12.05
CA LEU A 89 -25.70 -13.44 11.70
C LEU A 89 -25.68 -13.71 10.17
N PRO A 90 -26.79 -13.56 9.42
CA PRO A 90 -26.77 -13.77 7.97
C PRO A 90 -25.82 -12.81 7.24
N LYS A 91 -25.71 -11.56 7.71
CA LYS A 91 -24.78 -10.57 7.15
C LYS A 91 -23.32 -10.94 7.45
N ARG A 92 -23.05 -11.48 8.65
CA ARG A 92 -21.72 -11.98 9.04
C ARG A 92 -21.32 -13.17 8.18
N GLU A 93 -22.21 -14.13 7.95
CA GLU A 93 -21.94 -15.28 7.08
C GLU A 93 -21.67 -14.87 5.62
N ALA A 94 -22.45 -13.92 5.08
CA ALA A 94 -22.17 -13.36 3.76
C ALA A 94 -20.76 -12.77 3.69
N LYS A 95 -20.35 -12.01 4.72
CA LYS A 95 -19.01 -11.43 4.80
C LYS A 95 -17.91 -12.47 5.00
N THR A 96 -18.20 -13.59 5.66
CA THR A 96 -17.29 -14.74 5.78
C THR A 96 -16.96 -15.30 4.39
N GLY A 97 -17.98 -15.48 3.54
CA GLY A 97 -17.80 -15.91 2.16
C GLY A 97 -16.98 -14.91 1.32
N GLU A 98 -17.24 -13.61 1.48
CA GLU A 98 -16.48 -12.55 0.79
C GLU A 98 -15.00 -12.54 1.17
N VAL A 99 -14.66 -12.62 2.47
CA VAL A 99 -13.26 -12.67 2.93
C VAL A 99 -12.56 -13.92 2.41
N LYS A 100 -13.22 -15.08 2.48
CA LYS A 100 -12.69 -16.34 1.94
C LYS A 100 -12.39 -16.22 0.44
N THR A 101 -13.33 -15.65 -0.32
CA THR A 101 -13.18 -15.46 -1.77
C THR A 101 -12.05 -14.49 -2.09
N ALA A 102 -11.92 -13.40 -1.33
CA ALA A 102 -10.84 -12.43 -1.49
C ALA A 102 -9.47 -13.05 -1.20
N LEU A 103 -9.32 -13.85 -0.14
CA LEU A 103 -8.07 -14.55 0.16
C LEU A 103 -7.68 -15.55 -0.94
N GLN A 104 -8.65 -16.33 -1.43
CA GLN A 104 -8.44 -17.29 -2.52
C GLN A 104 -8.08 -16.60 -3.84
N GLY A 105 -8.66 -15.44 -4.12
CA GLY A 105 -8.35 -14.64 -5.31
C GLY A 105 -7.01 -13.92 -5.24
N LEU A 106 -6.54 -13.57 -4.04
CA LEU A 106 -5.26 -12.88 -3.82
C LEU A 106 -4.06 -13.81 -3.99
N GLY A 107 -4.13 -15.04 -3.48
CA GLY A 107 -3.00 -15.98 -3.52
C GLY A 107 -2.31 -16.11 -4.89
N PRO A 108 -3.06 -16.30 -6.00
CA PRO A 108 -2.48 -16.43 -7.34
C PRO A 108 -1.86 -15.15 -7.94
N ILE A 109 -2.27 -13.97 -7.47
CA ILE A 109 -1.83 -12.68 -8.02
C ILE A 109 -0.76 -12.00 -7.18
N LEU A 110 -0.48 -12.51 -5.97
CA LEU A 110 0.61 -12.01 -5.14
C LEU A 110 1.97 -12.26 -5.82
N PRO A 111 2.95 -11.35 -5.64
CA PRO A 111 4.34 -11.61 -6.00
C PRO A 111 4.82 -12.94 -5.40
N ALA A 112 5.62 -13.72 -6.13
CA ALA A 112 5.99 -15.07 -5.72
C ALA A 112 6.72 -15.12 -4.35
N SER A 113 7.55 -14.12 -4.06
CA SER A 113 8.23 -13.93 -2.77
C SER A 113 7.23 -13.73 -1.63
N VAL A 114 6.21 -12.89 -1.85
CA VAL A 114 5.14 -12.60 -0.89
C VAL A 114 4.19 -13.78 -0.73
N ALA A 115 3.82 -14.46 -1.82
CA ALA A 115 2.95 -15.63 -1.78
C ALA A 115 3.58 -16.82 -1.02
N ALA A 116 4.90 -16.90 -1.01
CA ALA A 116 5.67 -17.91 -0.27
C ALA A 116 6.01 -17.49 1.17
N SER A 117 5.63 -16.28 1.61
CA SER A 117 5.99 -15.76 2.93
C SER A 117 5.23 -16.46 4.06
N GLU A 118 5.86 -16.50 5.24
CA GLU A 118 5.21 -17.00 6.45
C GLU A 118 4.06 -16.07 6.87
N GLU A 119 4.16 -14.78 6.55
CA GLU A 119 3.14 -13.76 6.80
C GLU A 119 1.84 -14.09 6.05
N TRP A 120 1.93 -14.43 4.76
CA TRP A 120 0.76 -14.81 3.97
C TRP A 120 0.10 -16.09 4.51
N LYS A 121 0.91 -17.08 4.88
CA LYS A 121 0.42 -18.32 5.49
C LYS A 121 -0.31 -18.04 6.81
N LYS A 122 0.27 -17.24 7.70
CA LYS A 122 -0.33 -16.85 8.98
C LYS A 122 -1.66 -16.10 8.80
N ILE A 123 -1.78 -15.23 7.80
CA ILE A 123 -3.04 -14.53 7.49
C ILE A 123 -4.15 -15.54 7.16
N ASN A 124 -3.86 -16.55 6.34
CA ASN A 124 -4.82 -17.59 6.00
C ASN A 124 -5.19 -18.45 7.22
N GLU A 125 -4.21 -18.83 8.03
CA GLU A 125 -4.43 -19.60 9.27
C GLU A 125 -5.28 -18.81 10.29
N GLU A 126 -4.93 -17.55 10.55
CA GLU A 126 -5.66 -16.68 11.49
C GLU A 126 -7.09 -16.43 11.02
N TRP A 127 -7.30 -16.22 9.71
CA TRP A 127 -8.65 -16.12 9.15
C TRP A 127 -9.45 -17.41 9.35
N ASN A 128 -8.87 -18.59 9.09
CA ASN A 128 -9.58 -19.86 9.26
C ASN A 128 -10.00 -20.09 10.72
N LEU A 129 -9.15 -19.73 11.68
CA LEU A 129 -9.48 -19.77 13.10
C LEU A 129 -10.63 -18.82 13.45
N ILE A 130 -10.57 -17.58 12.96
CA ILE A 130 -11.64 -16.58 13.17
C ILE A 130 -12.96 -17.04 12.56
N ALA A 131 -12.93 -17.61 11.36
CA ALA A 131 -14.11 -18.06 10.65
C ALA A 131 -14.79 -19.23 11.37
N ALA A 132 -14.00 -20.20 11.86
CA ALA A 132 -14.48 -21.40 12.53
C ALA A 132 -14.94 -21.13 13.97
N ASP A 133 -14.08 -20.51 14.79
CA ASP A 133 -14.28 -20.44 16.24
C ASP A 133 -14.69 -19.06 16.72
N GLY A 134 -14.63 -18.03 15.87
CA GLY A 134 -14.72 -16.63 16.29
C GLY A 134 -16.03 -16.20 16.95
N LEU A 135 -17.11 -16.97 16.81
CA LEU A 135 -18.39 -16.76 17.51
C LEU A 135 -18.43 -17.39 18.90
N SER A 136 -17.57 -18.38 19.19
CA SER A 136 -17.46 -19.02 20.50
C SER A 136 -16.63 -18.20 21.50
N TRP A 137 -15.85 -17.25 21.00
CA TRP A 137 -14.99 -16.39 21.81
C TRP A 137 -15.76 -15.23 22.45
N THR A 138 -15.14 -14.59 23.44
CA THR A 138 -15.64 -13.32 23.95
C THR A 138 -15.57 -12.21 22.90
N ALA A 139 -16.41 -11.18 23.03
CA ALA A 139 -16.40 -10.04 22.11
C ALA A 139 -15.03 -9.36 22.04
N THR A 140 -14.28 -9.33 23.14
CA THR A 140 -12.93 -8.74 23.21
C THR A 140 -11.91 -9.60 22.46
N GLU A 141 -11.93 -10.92 22.64
CA GLU A 141 -11.03 -11.85 21.94
C GLU A 141 -11.29 -11.82 20.44
N SER A 142 -12.56 -11.93 20.02
CA SER A 142 -12.96 -11.84 18.62
C SER A 142 -12.51 -10.51 18.01
N PHE A 143 -12.77 -9.38 18.67
CA PHE A 143 -12.31 -8.09 18.20
C PHE A 143 -10.78 -8.01 18.05
N ALA A 144 -10.04 -8.52 19.04
CA ALA A 144 -8.57 -8.49 19.03
C ALA A 144 -7.98 -9.34 17.90
N ALA A 145 -8.49 -10.57 17.70
CA ALA A 145 -8.06 -11.47 16.63
C ALA A 145 -8.27 -10.83 15.24
N HIS A 146 -9.46 -10.28 14.98
CA HIS A 146 -9.71 -9.56 13.72
C HIS A 146 -8.79 -8.36 13.54
N THR A 147 -8.49 -7.63 14.61
CA THR A 147 -7.63 -6.44 14.54
C THR A 147 -6.19 -6.83 14.19
N ARG A 148 -5.68 -7.94 14.74
CA ARG A 148 -4.37 -8.47 14.33
C ARG A 148 -4.37 -8.94 12.89
N LEU A 149 -5.40 -9.68 12.46
CA LEU A 149 -5.53 -10.11 11.07
C LEU A 149 -5.51 -8.92 10.11
N ILE A 150 -6.29 -7.87 10.39
CA ILE A 150 -6.32 -6.66 9.56
C ILE A 150 -4.96 -5.97 9.54
N ALA A 151 -4.28 -5.87 10.69
CA ALA A 151 -2.94 -5.31 10.76
C ALA A 151 -1.92 -6.12 9.94
N ALA A 152 -1.99 -7.46 9.98
CA ALA A 152 -1.15 -8.34 9.19
C ALA A 152 -1.40 -8.16 7.68
N ILE A 153 -2.66 -8.06 7.25
CA ILE A 153 -3.00 -7.79 5.84
C ILE A 153 -2.48 -6.42 5.40
N LEU A 154 -2.61 -5.39 6.24
CA LEU A 154 -2.09 -4.06 5.94
C LEU A 154 -0.56 -4.05 5.86
N GLN A 155 0.13 -4.81 6.69
CA GLN A 155 1.59 -4.95 6.62
C GLN A 155 2.01 -5.69 5.35
N LEU A 156 1.36 -6.81 5.02
CA LEU A 156 1.62 -7.54 3.77
C LEU A 156 1.44 -6.63 2.54
N LYS A 157 0.49 -5.69 2.60
CA LYS A 157 0.28 -4.72 1.53
C LYS A 157 1.46 -3.77 1.35
N VAL A 158 2.12 -3.39 2.44
CA VAL A 158 3.37 -2.61 2.39
C VAL A 158 4.46 -3.46 1.73
N ASP A 159 4.58 -4.72 2.12
CA ASP A 159 5.60 -5.63 1.57
C ASP A 159 5.39 -5.84 0.05
N VAL A 160 4.14 -5.94 -0.43
CA VAL A 160 3.80 -5.98 -1.87
C VAL A 160 4.20 -4.68 -2.57
N ALA A 161 3.93 -3.54 -1.95
CA ALA A 161 4.26 -2.23 -2.52
C ALA A 161 5.77 -2.01 -2.62
N ASP A 162 6.54 -2.48 -1.63
CA ASP A 162 8.00 -2.44 -1.64
C ASP A 162 8.59 -3.37 -2.70
N GLU A 163 8.12 -4.62 -2.78
CA GLU A 163 8.60 -5.59 -3.78
C GLU A 163 8.31 -5.12 -5.22
N SER A 164 7.20 -4.40 -5.40
CA SER A 164 6.79 -3.90 -6.72
C SER A 164 7.36 -2.51 -7.05
N GLY A 165 8.22 -1.95 -6.18
CA GLY A 165 8.91 -0.69 -6.43
C GLY A 165 8.05 0.57 -6.33
N LEU A 166 6.80 0.49 -5.83
CA LEU A 166 5.89 1.65 -5.69
C LEU A 166 6.41 2.69 -4.69
N THR A 167 7.31 2.29 -3.79
CA THR A 167 7.90 3.19 -2.81
C THR A 167 9.10 3.98 -3.35
N ILE A 168 9.46 3.81 -4.63
CA ILE A 168 10.66 4.41 -5.25
C ILE A 168 10.30 5.17 -6.55
N ASP A 169 9.35 6.10 -6.48
CA ASP A 169 9.13 7.05 -7.59
C ASP A 169 10.14 8.22 -7.50
N PRO A 170 10.94 8.52 -8.56
CA PRO A 170 11.82 9.69 -8.59
C PRO A 170 11.08 11.03 -8.50
N ASN A 171 9.78 11.07 -8.77
CA ASN A 171 8.90 12.21 -8.57
C ASN A 171 8.29 12.20 -7.17
N MET A 172 8.62 13.23 -6.38
CA MET A 172 8.16 13.40 -4.99
C MET A 172 6.63 13.47 -4.86
N ASP A 173 5.93 14.06 -5.83
CA ASP A 173 4.47 14.21 -5.75
C ASP A 173 3.77 12.85 -5.86
N SER A 174 4.23 12.02 -6.79
CA SER A 174 3.76 10.64 -6.96
C SER A 174 4.09 9.78 -5.75
N TYR A 175 5.32 9.91 -5.24
CA TYR A 175 5.74 9.22 -4.02
C TYR A 175 4.80 9.51 -2.84
N TYR A 176 4.50 10.78 -2.56
CA TYR A 176 3.59 11.13 -1.46
C TYR A 176 2.17 10.65 -1.69
N LEU A 177 1.70 10.63 -2.94
CA LEU A 177 0.39 10.08 -3.28
C LEU A 177 0.33 8.58 -2.99
N LEU A 178 1.32 7.81 -3.45
CA LEU A 178 1.42 6.37 -3.23
C LEU A 178 1.58 6.04 -1.74
N GLU A 179 2.48 6.72 -1.04
CA GLU A 179 2.66 6.55 0.41
C GLU A 179 1.35 6.83 1.16
N THR A 180 0.62 7.88 0.75
CA THR A 180 -0.65 8.24 1.38
C THR A 180 -1.74 7.21 1.08
N ALA A 181 -1.89 6.80 -0.17
CA ALA A 181 -2.93 5.86 -0.60
C ALA A 181 -2.70 4.44 -0.08
N VAL A 182 -1.46 3.96 -0.10
CA VAL A 182 -1.11 2.57 0.21
C VAL A 182 -0.85 2.37 1.70
N VAL A 183 -0.26 3.35 2.39
CA VAL A 183 0.18 3.20 3.79
C VAL A 183 -0.66 4.02 4.75
N LYS A 184 -0.73 5.35 4.57
CA LYS A 184 -1.30 6.26 5.58
C LYS A 184 -2.81 6.15 5.67
N LEU A 185 -3.54 6.32 4.56
CA LEU A 185 -5.00 6.28 4.52
C LEU A 185 -5.57 4.96 5.07
N PRO A 186 -5.07 3.77 4.67
CA PRO A 186 -5.58 2.49 5.18
C PRO A 186 -5.38 2.34 6.69
N SER A 187 -4.23 2.78 7.22
CA SER A 187 -3.98 2.77 8.67
C SER A 187 -4.92 3.70 9.44
N MET A 188 -5.25 4.87 8.88
CA MET A 188 -6.21 5.81 9.47
C MET A 188 -7.63 5.27 9.42
N LEU A 189 -8.04 4.70 8.27
CA LEU A 189 -9.35 4.08 8.10
C LEU A 189 -9.55 2.91 9.05
N GLU A 190 -8.51 2.12 9.33
CA GLU A 190 -8.58 1.04 10.31
C GLU A 190 -8.81 1.57 11.73
N ARG A 191 -8.14 2.64 12.14
CA ARG A 191 -8.39 3.28 13.46
C ARG A 191 -9.85 3.74 13.59
N LEU A 192 -10.40 4.35 12.53
CA LEU A 192 -11.81 4.73 12.49
C LEU A 192 -12.73 3.49 12.52
N GLY A 193 -12.36 2.43 11.79
CA GLY A 193 -13.06 1.15 11.75
C GLY A 193 -13.14 0.47 13.12
N GLN A 194 -12.07 0.53 13.92
CA GLN A 194 -12.05 0.05 15.30
C GLN A 194 -13.02 0.81 16.18
N THR A 195 -13.03 2.14 16.09
CA THR A 195 -13.97 2.99 16.85
C THR A 195 -15.42 2.63 16.49
N ARG A 196 -15.73 2.50 15.20
CA ARG A 196 -17.06 2.09 14.73
C ARG A 196 -17.46 0.72 15.28
N ALA A 197 -16.58 -0.27 15.18
CA ALA A 197 -16.88 -1.63 15.63
C ALA A 197 -17.06 -1.74 17.15
N LYS A 198 -16.30 -0.97 17.94
CA LYS A 198 -16.54 -0.82 19.40
C LYS A 198 -17.92 -0.22 19.67
N GLY A 199 -18.31 0.82 18.93
CA GLY A 199 -19.63 1.44 19.02
C GLY A 199 -20.77 0.46 18.72
N THR A 200 -20.65 -0.34 17.66
CA THR A 200 -21.63 -1.39 17.33
C THR A 200 -21.80 -2.40 18.45
N GLY A 201 -20.70 -2.85 19.08
CA GLY A 201 -20.76 -3.78 20.21
C GLY A 201 -21.49 -3.20 21.43
N ILE A 202 -21.22 -1.93 21.76
CA ILE A 202 -21.89 -1.22 22.87
C ILE A 202 -23.40 -1.10 22.60
N LEU A 203 -23.79 -0.71 21.39
CA LEU A 203 -25.20 -0.56 21.02
C LEU A 203 -25.95 -1.91 21.06
N ALA A 204 -25.33 -2.98 20.55
CA ALA A 204 -25.90 -4.33 20.59
C ALA A 204 -26.11 -4.82 22.03
N LYS A 205 -25.16 -4.54 22.92
CA LYS A 205 -25.23 -4.91 24.34
C LYS A 205 -26.28 -4.12 25.14
N LYS A 206 -26.81 -3.01 24.61
CA LYS A 206 -27.77 -2.09 25.25
C LYS A 206 -27.34 -1.58 26.65
N SER A 207 -26.06 -1.65 26.98
CA SER A 207 -25.49 -1.14 28.24
C SER A 207 -24.10 -0.58 27.98
N ILE A 208 -23.80 0.58 28.56
CA ILE A 208 -22.48 1.20 28.54
C ILE A 208 -21.94 1.25 29.97
N ASN A 209 -20.74 0.72 30.19
CA ASN A 209 -20.03 0.92 31.46
C ASN A 209 -19.14 2.20 31.37
N ASP A 210 -18.78 2.79 32.51
CA ASP A 210 -18.10 4.10 32.56
C ASP A 210 -16.74 4.09 31.83
N HIS A 211 -16.05 2.95 31.82
CA HIS A 211 -14.82 2.73 31.06
C HIS A 211 -15.03 2.70 29.53
N GLN A 212 -16.14 2.14 29.04
CA GLN A 212 -16.51 2.22 27.62
C GLN A 212 -16.92 3.65 27.22
N ARG A 213 -17.53 4.41 28.14
CA ARG A 213 -17.90 5.80 27.93
C ARG A 213 -16.66 6.69 27.78
N SER A 214 -15.63 6.50 28.60
CA SER A 214 -14.37 7.26 28.50
C SER A 214 -13.57 6.93 27.22
N ILE A 215 -13.51 5.66 26.81
CA ILE A 215 -12.83 5.24 25.58
C ILE A 215 -13.54 5.77 24.32
N SER A 216 -14.87 5.76 24.31
CA SER A 216 -15.64 6.38 23.22
C SER A 216 -15.31 7.86 23.10
N ALA A 217 -15.29 8.59 24.23
CA ALA A 217 -14.98 10.01 24.27
C ALA A 217 -13.52 10.33 23.90
N SER A 218 -12.55 9.49 24.27
CA SER A 218 -11.13 9.71 23.96
C SER A 218 -10.72 9.28 22.55
N SER A 219 -11.55 8.48 21.87
CA SER A 219 -11.30 8.00 20.50
C SER A 219 -11.66 9.01 19.40
N TRP A 220 -12.36 10.09 19.75
CA TRP A 220 -12.61 11.21 18.86
C TRP A 220 -11.40 12.16 18.85
N PRO A 221 -10.96 12.64 17.67
CA PRO A 221 -10.02 13.74 17.60
C PRO A 221 -10.62 14.93 18.34
N ARG A 222 -9.92 15.45 19.36
CA ARG A 222 -10.26 16.75 19.94
C ARG A 222 -9.94 17.80 18.90
N PHE A 223 -10.92 18.16 18.08
CA PHE A 223 -10.79 19.32 17.22
C PHE A 223 -10.71 20.55 18.12
N PRO A 224 -9.67 21.39 18.00
CA PRO A 224 -9.68 22.69 18.66
C PRO A 224 -10.89 23.45 18.14
N THR A 225 -11.89 23.70 18.98
CA THR A 225 -13.06 24.52 18.66
C THR A 225 -12.57 25.97 18.54
N PRO A 226 -12.48 26.57 17.34
CA PRO A 226 -12.01 27.94 17.20
C PRO A 226 -13.12 28.96 17.51
N TRP A 227 -14.36 28.49 17.76
CA TRP A 227 -15.55 29.32 17.82
C TRP A 227 -16.50 28.87 18.94
N LEU A 228 -16.08 29.09 20.19
CA LEU A 228 -17.01 29.26 21.30
C LEU A 228 -16.74 30.65 21.87
N PRO A 229 -17.68 31.61 21.75
CA PRO A 229 -17.59 32.85 22.51
C PRO A 229 -17.64 32.47 23.99
N SER A 230 -16.64 32.94 24.75
CA SER A 230 -16.68 32.92 26.21
C SER A 230 -17.93 33.65 26.69
N MET A 231 -18.88 32.91 27.25
CA MET A 231 -19.93 33.42 28.13
C MET A 231 -19.50 33.26 29.58
#